data_AF-A0A7X5VS88-F1
#
_entry.id   AF-A0A7X5VS88-F1
#
_cell.length_a   1.000
_cell.length_b   1.000
_cell.length_c   1.000
_cell.angle_alpha   90.00
_cell.angle_beta   90.00
_cell.angle_gamma   90.00
#
_symmetry.space_group_name_H-M   'P 1'
#
loop_
_entity.id
_entity.type
_entity.pdbx_description
1 polymer ?
#
loop_
_entity_poly.entity_id
_entity_poly.type
_entity_poly.pdbx_seq_one_letter_code
_entity_poly.pdbx_strand_id
1 'polypeptide(L)'
;TVHYDRQAVRPGDSVRVQVALRPWRGETVHEQFEVRVPHGVADGKELRLAVGPPSQIERALGNPLARRLQTAGDLPGVLRIMGELRSDHRLVAVLFHEAPSVVRDGTLYAQLPPTAVHLLSRGTRTGAAFRSRVSRLASTQLEMDGPISGGLTIRVKVDTAAPSKAVEEHQP
;
A
#
# COMPACT_ATOMS: atom_id res chain seq x y z
N THR A 1 6.07 -3.27 -17.08
CA THR A 1 4.62 -3.04 -17.30
C THR A 1 3.83 -3.84 -16.29
N VAL A 2 2.67 -3.36 -15.86
CA VAL A 2 1.82 -4.09 -14.89
C VAL A 2 0.49 -4.40 -15.56
N HIS A 3 0.08 -5.66 -15.52
CA HIS A 3 -1.20 -6.17 -15.97
C HIS A 3 -1.97 -6.69 -14.75
N TYR A 4 -3.28 -6.54 -14.75
CA TYR A 4 -4.15 -6.98 -13.68
C TYR A 4 -5.42 -7.56 -14.28
N ASP A 5 -5.95 -8.61 -13.65
CA ASP A 5 -7.05 -9.40 -14.20
C ASP A 5 -8.37 -8.60 -14.26
N ARG A 6 -8.64 -7.76 -13.25
CA ARG A 6 -9.96 -7.12 -13.08
C ARG A 6 -9.91 -5.71 -12.51
N GLN A 7 -10.77 -4.84 -13.04
CA GLN A 7 -11.00 -3.47 -12.52
C GLN A 7 -11.99 -3.43 -11.34
N ALA A 8 -12.81 -4.46 -11.19
CA ALA A 8 -13.80 -4.60 -10.12
C ALA A 8 -13.60 -5.91 -9.35
N VAL A 9 -13.66 -5.86 -8.02
CA VAL A 9 -13.44 -7.01 -7.13
C VAL A 9 -14.39 -7.01 -5.95
N ARG A 10 -14.73 -8.20 -5.42
CA ARG A 10 -15.54 -8.31 -4.21
C ARG A 10 -14.69 -8.09 -2.96
N PRO A 11 -15.28 -7.64 -1.84
CA PRO A 11 -14.63 -7.74 -0.53
C PRO A 11 -14.25 -9.19 -0.26
N GLY A 12 -13.01 -9.43 0.20
CA GLY A 12 -12.51 -10.79 0.49
C GLY A 12 -11.80 -11.50 -0.67
N ASP A 13 -12.05 -11.08 -1.92
CA ASP A 13 -11.41 -11.64 -3.11
C ASP A 13 -9.93 -11.20 -3.23
N SER A 14 -9.18 -11.88 -4.09
CA SER A 14 -7.79 -11.54 -4.42
C SER A 14 -7.70 -10.86 -5.79
N VAL A 15 -6.94 -9.76 -5.85
CA VAL A 15 -6.51 -9.15 -7.11
C VAL A 15 -5.21 -9.82 -7.53
N ARG A 16 -5.23 -10.52 -8.68
CA ARG A 16 -4.02 -11.04 -9.31
C ARG A 16 -3.34 -9.94 -10.11
N VAL A 17 -2.08 -9.70 -9.77
CA VAL A 17 -1.24 -8.68 -10.42
C VAL A 17 -0.07 -9.38 -11.07
N GLN A 18 0.11 -9.13 -12.37
CA GLN A 18 1.24 -9.59 -13.14
C GLN A 18 2.14 -8.40 -13.48
N VAL A 19 3.42 -8.50 -13.16
CA VAL A 19 4.40 -7.44 -13.34
C VAL A 19 5.47 -7.95 -14.29
N ALA A 20 5.57 -7.32 -15.46
CA ALA A 20 6.68 -7.49 -16.38
C ALA A 20 7.80 -6.50 -15.98
N LEU A 21 8.87 -7.05 -15.42
CA LEU A 21 10.10 -6.33 -15.10
C LEU A 21 11.06 -6.46 -16.28
N ARG A 22 11.63 -5.32 -16.71
CA ARG A 22 12.66 -5.31 -17.74
C ARG A 22 14.01 -5.07 -17.06
N PRO A 23 14.84 -6.11 -16.88
CA PRO A 23 16.19 -5.94 -16.36
C PRO A 23 17.02 -5.06 -17.31
N TRP A 24 18.05 -4.41 -16.77
CA TRP A 24 19.02 -3.67 -17.60
C TRP A 24 19.81 -4.60 -18.53
N ARG A 25 19.98 -5.87 -18.12
CA ARG A 25 20.59 -6.94 -18.91
C ARG A 25 19.76 -8.20 -18.79
N GLY A 26 19.44 -8.83 -19.92
CA GLY A 26 18.71 -10.10 -19.97
C GLY A 26 17.26 -9.97 -20.44
N GLU A 27 16.53 -11.07 -20.28
CA GLU A 27 15.14 -11.20 -20.72
C GLU A 27 14.15 -10.55 -19.74
N THR A 28 12.94 -10.24 -20.22
CA THR A 28 11.88 -9.67 -19.39
C THR A 28 11.38 -10.73 -18.42
N VAL A 29 11.40 -10.43 -17.12
CA VAL A 29 10.92 -11.34 -16.07
C VAL A 29 9.47 -11.00 -15.76
N HIS A 30 8.61 -12.02 -15.71
CA HIS A 30 7.21 -11.88 -15.36
C HIS A 30 6.97 -12.43 -13.96
N GLU A 31 6.67 -11.55 -13.02
CA GLU A 31 6.31 -11.93 -11.66
C GLU A 31 4.81 -11.82 -11.45
N GLN A 32 4.24 -12.75 -10.68
CA GLN A 32 2.82 -12.75 -10.34
C GLN A 32 2.64 -12.86 -8.84
N PHE A 33 1.76 -12.03 -8.29
CA PHE A 33 1.35 -12.14 -6.89
C PHE A 33 -0.12 -11.79 -6.72
N GLU A 34 -0.67 -12.22 -5.59
CA GLU A 34 -2.06 -12.00 -5.24
C GLU A 34 -2.17 -11.03 -4.06
N VAL A 35 -3.00 -10.00 -4.22
CA VAL A 35 -3.29 -9.02 -3.18
C VAL A 35 -4.72 -9.24 -2.69
N ARG A 36 -4.86 -9.70 -1.46
CA ARG A 36 -6.18 -9.95 -0.86
C ARG A 36 -6.86 -8.64 -0.46
N VAL A 37 -8.08 -8.44 -0.92
CA VAL A 37 -8.94 -7.34 -0.49
C VAL A 37 -9.58 -7.72 0.85
N PRO A 38 -9.48 -6.89 1.90
CA PRO A 38 -10.12 -7.19 3.17
C PRO A 38 -11.65 -7.29 3.06
N HIS A 39 -12.28 -8.18 3.83
CA HIS A 39 -13.74 -8.36 3.88
C HIS A 39 -14.50 -7.11 4.35
N GLY A 40 -13.86 -6.25 5.16
CA GLY A 40 -14.47 -5.05 5.74
C GLY A 40 -14.53 -3.83 4.82
N VAL A 41 -14.20 -3.97 3.53
CA VAL A 41 -14.28 -2.84 2.58
C VAL A 41 -15.70 -2.73 2.05
N ALA A 42 -16.30 -1.55 2.21
CA ALA A 42 -17.66 -1.27 1.73
C ALA A 42 -17.76 -1.34 0.20
N ASP A 43 -18.93 -1.75 -0.27
CA ASP A 43 -19.28 -1.78 -1.69
C ASP A 43 -19.18 -0.39 -2.34
N GLY A 44 -18.81 -0.35 -3.62
CA GLY A 44 -18.65 0.89 -4.39
C GLY A 44 -17.42 1.73 -4.03
N LYS A 45 -16.62 1.32 -3.05
CA LYS A 45 -15.44 2.08 -2.61
C LYS A 45 -14.33 2.02 -3.68
N GLU A 46 -13.74 3.18 -3.97
CA GLU A 46 -12.57 3.27 -4.84
C GLU A 46 -11.29 2.97 -4.05
N LEU A 47 -10.58 1.94 -4.47
CA LEU A 47 -9.27 1.57 -3.97
C LEU A 47 -8.19 1.92 -5.00
N ARG A 48 -6.96 2.05 -4.52
CA ARG A 48 -5.77 2.21 -5.33
C ARG A 48 -4.79 1.10 -5.00
N LEU A 49 -4.22 0.49 -6.02
CA LEU A 49 -3.18 -0.51 -5.90
C LEU A 49 -1.90 0.07 -6.48
N ALA A 50 -0.94 0.38 -5.61
CA ALA A 50 0.40 0.78 -6.01
C ALA A 50 1.31 -0.44 -6.03
N VAL A 51 2.11 -0.57 -7.08
CA VAL A 51 3.06 -1.66 -7.30
C VAL A 51 4.41 -1.08 -7.68
N GLY A 52 5.47 -1.50 -7.00
CA GLY A 52 6.83 -1.04 -7.27
C GLY A 52 7.78 -1.29 -6.10
N PRO A 53 9.00 -0.75 -6.15
CA PRO A 53 9.94 -0.80 -5.04
C PRO A 53 9.41 0.02 -3.83
N PRO A 54 9.87 -0.29 -2.60
CA PRO A 54 9.50 0.45 -1.39
C PRO A 54 9.55 1.97 -1.54
N SER A 55 10.58 2.52 -2.20
CA SER A 55 10.70 3.96 -2.45
C SER A 55 9.58 4.55 -3.33
N GLN A 56 9.08 3.80 -4.31
CA GLN A 56 7.92 4.21 -5.11
C GLN A 56 6.61 4.10 -4.33
N ILE A 57 6.46 3.03 -3.54
CA ILE A 57 5.28 2.85 -2.69
C ILE A 57 5.17 3.98 -1.66
N GLU A 58 6.27 4.36 -1.01
CA GLU A 58 6.26 5.48 -0.06
C GLU A 58 5.76 6.76 -0.71
N ARG A 59 6.21 7.08 -1.94
CA ARG A 59 5.72 8.23 -2.70
C ARG A 59 4.23 8.12 -3.02
N ALA A 60 3.76 6.95 -3.46
CA ALA A 60 2.35 6.72 -3.77
C ALA A 60 1.44 6.91 -2.54
N LEU A 61 1.96 6.61 -1.34
CA LEU A 61 1.24 6.78 -0.08
C LEU A 61 1.39 8.19 0.54
N GLY A 62 2.10 9.12 -0.11
CA GLY A 62 2.30 10.47 0.40
C GLY A 62 3.46 10.62 1.39
N ASN A 63 4.48 9.77 1.27
CA ASN A 63 5.70 9.70 2.09
C ASN A 63 5.42 9.56 3.62
N PRO A 64 4.58 8.60 4.05
CA PRO A 64 4.25 8.43 5.46
C PRO A 64 5.49 8.15 6.33
N LEU A 65 6.51 7.45 5.82
CA LEU A 65 7.73 7.17 6.58
C LEU A 65 8.56 8.43 6.83
N ALA A 66 8.69 9.31 5.83
CA ALA A 66 9.35 10.60 6.02
C ALA A 66 8.62 11.48 7.04
N ARG A 67 7.27 11.46 7.03
CA ARG A 67 6.47 12.14 8.06
C ARG A 67 6.68 11.52 9.42
N ARG A 68 6.74 10.20 9.53
CA ARG A 68 7.01 9.51 10.80
C ARG A 68 8.36 9.93 11.37
N LEU A 69 9.42 9.97 10.55
CA LEU A 69 10.75 10.46 10.95
C LEU A 69 10.71 11.91 11.45
N GLN A 70 10.04 12.81 10.72
CA GLN A 70 9.90 14.22 11.11
C GLN A 70 9.14 14.42 12.43
N THR A 71 8.28 13.47 12.79
CA THR A 71 7.48 13.51 14.03
C THR A 71 8.04 12.66 15.15
N ALA A 72 9.12 11.91 14.93
CA ALA A 72 9.69 11.06 15.97
C ALA A 72 10.20 11.95 17.11
N GLY A 73 9.72 11.71 18.33
CA GLY A 73 10.04 12.53 19.49
C GLY A 73 11.35 12.15 20.19
N ASP A 74 11.92 10.99 19.85
CA ASP A 74 13.04 10.39 20.56
C ASP A 74 13.93 9.53 19.64
N LEU A 75 15.17 9.29 20.07
CA LEU A 75 16.14 8.47 19.33
C LEU A 75 15.64 7.02 19.11
N PRO A 76 15.04 6.32 20.11
CA PRO A 76 14.45 5.01 19.88
C PRO A 76 13.37 5.01 18.79
N GLY A 77 12.51 6.03 18.76
CA GLY A 77 11.52 6.21 17.70
C GLY A 77 12.15 6.36 16.32
N VAL A 78 13.23 7.14 16.20
CA VAL A 78 14.01 7.26 14.96
C VAL A 78 14.62 5.92 14.56
N LEU A 79 15.29 5.21 15.46
CA LEU A 79 15.94 3.92 15.17
C LEU A 79 14.93 2.87 14.72
N ARG A 80 13.75 2.84 15.35
CA ARG A 80 12.64 1.96 14.93
C ARG A 80 12.21 2.25 13.50
N ILE A 81 12.03 3.53 13.15
CA ILE A 81 11.64 3.90 11.79
C ILE A 81 12.77 3.62 10.80
N MET A 82 14.03 3.85 11.19
CA MET A 82 15.20 3.51 10.36
C MET A 82 15.28 2.01 10.05
N GLY A 83 15.01 1.15 11.04
CA GLY A 83 14.92 -0.29 10.83
C GLY A 83 13.75 -0.72 9.95
N GLU A 84 12.75 0.14 9.73
CA GLU A 84 11.65 -0.10 8.79
C GLU A 84 12.00 0.32 7.35
N LEU A 85 13.05 1.13 7.12
CA LEU A 85 13.49 1.42 5.75
C LEU A 85 13.92 0.10 5.10
N ARG A 86 13.18 -0.28 4.06
CA ARG A 86 13.47 -1.49 3.26
C ARG A 86 14.29 -1.10 2.05
N SER A 87 15.29 -1.92 1.74
CA SER A 87 16.07 -1.80 0.51
C SER A 87 15.19 -2.03 -0.73
N ASP A 88 15.52 -1.38 -1.85
CA ASP A 88 14.77 -1.43 -3.10
C ASP A 88 14.98 -2.74 -3.92
N HIS A 89 15.27 -3.84 -3.22
CA HIS A 89 15.37 -5.22 -3.77
C HIS A 89 14.07 -6.01 -3.56
N ARG A 90 12.96 -5.31 -3.35
CA ARG A 90 11.65 -5.91 -3.12
C ARG A 90 10.63 -5.31 -4.07
N LEU A 91 9.81 -6.16 -4.66
CA LEU A 91 8.62 -5.72 -5.35
C LEU A 91 7.47 -5.72 -4.36
N VAL A 92 6.92 -4.55 -4.07
CA VAL A 92 5.86 -4.38 -3.08
C VAL A 92 4.58 -3.97 -3.82
N ALA A 93 3.47 -4.58 -3.43
CA ALA A 93 2.15 -4.16 -3.85
C ALA A 93 1.31 -3.79 -2.65
N VAL A 94 0.75 -2.58 -2.69
CA VAL A 94 -0.01 -2.00 -1.58
C VAL A 94 -1.37 -1.56 -2.08
N LEU A 95 -2.41 -2.13 -1.46
CA LEU A 95 -3.78 -1.70 -1.61
C LEU A 95 -4.06 -0.62 -0.55
N PHE A 96 -4.53 0.53 -0.99
CA PHE A 96 -4.86 1.67 -0.13
C PHE A 96 -6.08 2.40 -0.66
N HIS A 97 -6.63 3.30 0.15
CA HIS A 97 -7.69 4.20 -0.26
C HIS A 97 -7.44 5.58 0.32
N GLU A 98 -8.18 6.57 -0.19
CA GLU A 98 -8.17 7.89 0.41
C GLU A 98 -9.02 7.88 1.67
N ALA A 99 -8.37 8.14 2.80
CA ALA A 99 -9.01 8.21 4.11
C ALA A 99 -8.26 9.23 4.98
N PRO A 100 -8.95 9.99 5.84
CA PRO A 100 -8.30 10.85 6.80
C PRO A 100 -7.40 10.04 7.75
N SER A 101 -6.13 10.39 7.80
CA SER A 101 -5.11 9.75 8.63
C SER A 101 -4.23 10.82 9.29
N VAL A 102 -3.59 10.49 10.40
CA VAL A 102 -2.66 11.40 11.09
C VAL A 102 -1.38 10.65 11.44
N VAL A 103 -0.23 11.26 11.18
CA VAL A 103 1.06 10.82 11.70
C VAL A 103 1.42 11.70 12.88
N ARG A 104 1.67 11.10 14.04
CA ARG A 104 2.08 11.79 15.27
C ARG A 104 3.02 10.93 16.07
N ASP A 105 4.08 11.52 16.60
CA ASP A 105 5.08 10.83 17.44
C ASP A 105 5.63 9.56 16.75
N GLY A 106 5.91 9.65 15.45
CA GLY A 106 6.41 8.52 14.65
C GLY A 106 5.40 7.38 14.41
N THR A 107 4.11 7.60 14.69
CA THR A 107 3.03 6.62 14.58
C THR A 107 1.97 7.07 13.59
N LEU A 108 1.56 6.18 12.67
CA LEU A 108 0.48 6.44 11.71
C LEU A 108 -0.85 5.92 12.27
N TYR A 109 -1.80 6.83 12.40
CA TYR A 109 -3.19 6.56 12.77
C TYR A 109 -4.06 6.66 11.51
N ALA A 110 -4.59 5.53 11.06
CA ALA A 110 -5.30 5.41 9.78
C ALA A 110 -6.82 5.36 9.96
N GLN A 111 -7.56 5.69 8.89
CA GLN A 111 -9.04 5.63 8.82
C GLN A 111 -9.74 6.35 10.00
N LEU A 112 -9.25 7.53 10.36
CA LEU A 112 -9.75 8.26 11.52
C LEU A 112 -11.06 8.99 11.23
N PRO A 113 -12.02 8.97 12.18
CA PRO A 113 -13.16 9.86 12.15
C PRO A 113 -12.73 11.34 12.16
N PRO A 114 -13.51 12.27 11.58
CA PRO A 114 -13.14 13.69 11.51
C PRO A 114 -12.80 14.31 12.88
N THR A 115 -13.54 13.94 13.92
CA THR A 115 -13.29 14.39 15.30
C THR A 115 -11.94 13.93 15.83
N ALA A 116 -11.57 12.66 15.59
CA ALA A 116 -10.29 12.10 16.00
C ALA A 116 -9.12 12.76 15.25
N VAL A 117 -9.28 13.04 13.95
CA VAL A 117 -8.29 13.82 13.17
C VAL A 117 -8.06 15.18 13.82
N HIS A 118 -9.13 15.85 14.24
CA HIS A 118 -9.04 17.17 14.86
C HIS A 118 -8.28 17.13 16.19
N LEU A 119 -8.62 16.19 17.07
CA LEU A 119 -7.97 16.00 18.37
C LEU A 119 -6.49 15.62 18.20
N LEU A 120 -6.18 14.67 17.33
CA LEU A 120 -4.81 14.20 17.10
C LEU A 120 -3.95 15.25 16.38
N SER A 121 -4.55 16.12 15.57
CA SER A 121 -3.82 17.22 14.92
C SER A 121 -3.57 18.41 15.85
N ARG A 122 -4.47 18.67 16.81
CA ARG A 122 -4.43 19.86 17.69
C ARG A 122 -3.93 19.59 19.10
N GLY A 123 -3.76 18.34 19.49
CA GLY A 123 -3.40 17.97 20.87
C GLY A 123 -2.15 18.69 21.38
N THR A 124 -2.23 19.16 22.63
CA THR A 124 -1.32 20.06 23.35
C THR A 124 0.07 19.49 23.69
N ARG A 125 0.38 18.24 23.32
CA ARG A 125 1.74 17.69 23.46
C ARG A 125 2.68 18.31 22.42
N THR A 126 3.83 18.80 22.86
CA THR A 126 4.97 19.19 22.02
C THR A 126 5.37 18.02 21.12
N GLY A 127 5.03 18.10 19.85
CA GLY A 127 5.34 17.10 18.84
C GLY A 127 4.69 17.46 17.51
N ALA A 128 5.43 17.34 16.41
CA ALA A 128 4.87 17.61 15.09
C ALA A 128 3.80 16.56 14.76
N ALA A 129 2.68 17.00 14.19
CA ALA A 129 1.63 16.12 13.67
C ALA A 129 1.37 16.45 12.20
N PHE A 130 1.33 15.42 11.35
CA PHE A 130 1.04 15.57 9.92
C PHE A 130 -0.25 14.86 9.56
N ARG A 131 -1.15 15.58 8.89
CA ARG A 131 -2.33 14.97 8.27
C ARG A 131 -1.91 14.23 7.01
N SER A 132 -2.36 13.00 6.87
CA SER A 132 -2.30 12.22 5.64
C SER A 132 -3.71 11.99 5.11
N ARG A 133 -3.82 11.79 3.81
CA ARG A 133 -5.09 11.48 3.13
C ARG A 133 -5.14 10.04 2.65
N VAL A 134 -4.18 9.22 3.04
CA VAL A 134 -4.04 7.85 2.55
C VAL A 134 -4.10 6.88 3.71
N SER A 135 -4.81 5.76 3.50
CA SER A 135 -4.87 4.65 4.43
C SER A 135 -4.56 3.33 3.72
N ARG A 136 -3.54 2.63 4.22
CA ARG A 136 -3.17 1.28 3.76
C ARG A 136 -4.19 0.26 4.23
N LEU A 137 -4.58 -0.66 3.36
CA LEU A 137 -5.54 -1.74 3.65
C LEU A 137 -4.86 -3.11 3.67
N ALA A 138 -4.02 -3.38 2.68
CA ALA A 138 -3.30 -4.63 2.55
C ALA A 138 -1.98 -4.39 1.81
N SER A 139 -1.02 -5.28 2.01
CA SER A 139 0.23 -5.27 1.27
C SER A 139 0.78 -6.67 1.13
N THR A 140 1.40 -6.94 -0.02
CA THR A 140 2.23 -8.14 -0.25
C THR A 140 3.57 -7.71 -0.83
N GLN A 141 4.57 -8.57 -0.69
CA GLN A 141 5.93 -8.29 -1.15
C GLN A 141 6.58 -9.56 -1.69
N LEU A 142 7.46 -9.37 -2.67
CA LEU A 142 8.30 -10.41 -3.24
C LEU A 142 9.76 -9.93 -3.20
N GLU A 143 10.67 -10.80 -2.75
CA GLU A 143 12.11 -10.52 -2.82
C GLU A 143 12.59 -10.72 -4.25
N MET A 144 13.56 -9.91 -4.66
CA MET A 144 14.00 -9.83 -6.04
C MET A 144 15.52 -9.89 -6.09
N ASP A 145 16.08 -10.54 -7.11
CA ASP A 145 17.51 -10.78 -7.22
C ASP A 145 18.35 -9.52 -7.53
N GLY A 146 17.70 -8.38 -7.74
CA GLY A 146 18.36 -7.12 -8.08
C GLY A 146 17.52 -5.89 -7.73
N PRO A 147 18.12 -4.69 -7.83
CA PRO A 147 17.40 -3.44 -7.60
C PRO A 147 16.32 -3.23 -8.67
N ILE A 148 15.15 -2.78 -8.24
CA ILE A 148 14.02 -2.47 -9.13
C ILE A 148 13.83 -0.96 -9.22
N SER A 149 13.48 -0.48 -10.42
CA SER A 149 13.04 0.89 -10.62
C SER A 149 11.73 0.94 -11.41
N GLY A 150 10.97 2.02 -11.20
CA GLY A 150 9.64 2.20 -11.78
C GLY A 150 8.52 1.65 -10.89
N GLY A 151 7.29 2.01 -11.21
CA GLY A 151 6.12 1.59 -10.47
C GLY A 151 4.85 2.06 -11.15
N LEU A 152 3.71 1.48 -10.77
CA LEU A 152 2.40 1.86 -11.29
C LEU A 152 1.40 1.94 -10.15
N THR A 153 0.49 2.92 -10.22
CA THR A 153 -0.69 2.95 -9.37
C THR A 153 -1.92 2.81 -10.25
N ILE A 154 -2.74 1.80 -9.98
CA ILE A 154 -4.00 1.56 -10.67
C ILE A 154 -5.18 1.78 -9.72
N ARG A 155 -6.36 2.04 -10.28
CA ARG A 155 -7.60 2.14 -9.52
C ARG A 155 -8.34 0.81 -9.60
N VAL A 156 -8.91 0.40 -8.47
CA VAL A 156 -9.70 -0.83 -8.35
C VAL A 156 -10.99 -0.47 -7.64
N LYS A 157 -12.14 -0.79 -8.24
CA LYS A 157 -13.45 -0.55 -7.64
C LYS A 157 -13.88 -1.79 -6.86
N VAL A 158 -14.41 -1.60 -5.65
CA VAL A 158 -15.08 -2.69 -4.95
C VAL A 158 -16.51 -2.81 -5.47
N ASP A 159 -16.87 -4.00 -5.92
CA ASP A 159 -18.19 -4.31 -6.43
C ASP A 159 -18.57 -5.73 -5.99
N THR A 160 -19.59 -5.80 -5.14
CA THR A 160 -20.11 -7.04 -4.55
C THR A 160 -20.82 -7.89 -5.61
N ALA A 161 -21.23 -7.32 -6.75
CA ALA A 161 -21.80 -8.02 -7.89
C ALA A 161 -20.76 -8.49 -8.90
N ALA A 162 -19.48 -8.10 -8.79
CA ALA A 162 -18.42 -8.54 -9.69
C ALA A 162 -18.33 -10.08 -9.75
N PRO A 163 -17.99 -10.73 -10.87
CA PRO A 163 -17.88 -12.19 -10.90
C PRO A 163 -16.78 -12.65 -9.91
N SER A 164 -17.09 -13.53 -8.96
CA SER A 164 -16.09 -14.13 -8.06
C SER A 164 -15.39 -15.30 -8.76
N LYS A 165 -14.07 -15.47 -8.59
CA LYS A 165 -13.38 -16.71 -8.98
C LYS A 165 -13.58 -17.75 -7.87
N ALA A 166 -14.76 -18.33 -7.80
CA ALA A 166 -14.93 -19.62 -7.16
C ALA A 166 -14.78 -20.69 -8.26
N VAL A 167 -13.69 -21.46 -8.17
CA VAL A 167 -13.48 -22.77 -8.80
C VAL A 167 -13.34 -22.76 -10.32
N GLU A 168 -12.11 -22.61 -10.80
CA GLU A 168 -11.67 -23.34 -11.99
C GLU A 168 -10.86 -24.53 -11.48
N GLU A 169 -11.60 -25.54 -11.02
CA GLU A 169 -11.07 -26.87 -10.71
C GLU A 169 -10.43 -27.41 -11.99
N HIS A 170 -9.17 -27.82 -11.85
CA HIS A 170 -8.54 -28.88 -12.62
C HIS A 170 -9.58 -29.91 -13.07
N GLN A 171 -9.68 -30.16 -14.38
CA GLN A 171 -9.94 -31.52 -14.85
C GLN A 171 -9.23 -31.74 -16.20
N PRO A 172 -8.77 -32.98 -16.43
CA PRO A 172 -7.56 -33.34 -17.17
C PRO A 172 -7.70 -33.35 -18.70
#